data_AF-A0A6J4QR09-F1
#
_entry.id   AF-A0A6J4QR09-F1
#
_cell.length_a   1.000
_cell.length_b   1.000
_cell.length_c   1.000
_cell.angle_alpha   90.00
_cell.angle_beta   90.00
_cell.angle_gamma   90.00
#
_symmetry.space_group_name_H-M   'P 1'
#
loop_
_entity.id
_entity.type
_entity.pdbx_description
1 polymer ?
#
loop_
_entity_poly.entity_id
_entity_poly.type
_entity_poly.pdbx_seq_one_letter_code
_entity_poly.pdbx_strand_id
1 'polypeptide(L)'
;MGMDRQGEEAHQAPDAVERSSTPRRGAPLELRRSRARAERMVADMGGTAALPRRNGELVFETPWESQAFGMAIAASNQGHYDWEEFRERLISEIGDWERSDEDERAVWNYYRHWLASFEALVKDRGLLSEEEIDERTSEFVSGARDDHHH
;
A
#
# COMPACT_ATOMS: atom_id res chain seq x y z
N MET A 1 -82.92 1.82 -1.99
CA MET A 1 -82.12 3.03 -1.77
C MET A 1 -80.77 2.83 -2.45
N GLY A 2 -80.43 3.66 -3.46
CA GLY A 2 -79.11 3.83 -4.12
C GLY A 2 -78.57 2.62 -4.91
N MET A 3 -78.64 2.59 -6.26
CA MET A 3 -77.69 3.18 -7.25
C MET A 3 -76.32 2.48 -7.24
N ASP A 4 -76.02 1.57 -8.18
CA ASP A 4 -75.56 1.79 -9.57
C ASP A 4 -74.11 2.28 -9.72
N ARG A 5 -73.44 1.65 -10.71
CA ARG A 5 -72.15 1.95 -11.37
C ARG A 5 -70.86 1.44 -10.71
N GLN A 6 -69.81 1.03 -11.43
CA GLN A 6 -69.45 0.65 -12.81
C GLN A 6 -67.92 0.76 -12.85
N GLY A 7 -67.25 0.02 -13.74
CA GLY A 7 -65.81 0.18 -14.09
C GLY A 7 -64.93 -0.88 -13.44
N GLU A 8 -64.52 -1.98 -14.10
CA GLU A 8 -63.72 -2.08 -15.32
C GLU A 8 -62.45 -1.22 -15.25
N GLU A 9 -61.34 -1.82 -14.79
CA GLU A 9 -60.02 -1.52 -15.34
C GLU A 9 -59.19 -2.82 -15.31
N ALA A 10 -59.06 -3.42 -16.49
CA ALA A 10 -57.96 -4.30 -16.82
C ALA A 10 -56.65 -3.49 -16.72
N HIS A 11 -55.72 -3.93 -15.88
CA HIS A 11 -54.33 -3.50 -15.99
C HIS A 11 -53.42 -4.72 -16.07
N GLN A 12 -53.27 -5.15 -17.32
CA GLN A 12 -52.12 -5.87 -17.81
C GLN A 12 -50.87 -4.97 -17.71
N ALA A 13 -49.74 -5.60 -17.35
CA ALA A 13 -48.35 -5.15 -17.48
C ALA A 13 -47.80 -4.15 -16.41
N PRO A 14 -46.48 -4.12 -16.15
CA PRO A 14 -45.39 -4.75 -16.90
C PRO A 14 -44.43 -5.64 -16.09
N ASP A 15 -43.72 -6.49 -16.84
CA ASP A 15 -42.34 -6.95 -16.62
C ASP A 15 -41.65 -6.36 -15.38
N ALA A 16 -41.69 -7.10 -14.28
CA ALA A 16 -40.80 -6.85 -13.16
C ALA A 16 -39.42 -7.42 -13.52
N VAL A 17 -38.73 -6.66 -14.37
CA VAL A 17 -37.31 -6.33 -14.28
C VAL A 17 -36.50 -7.48 -13.70
N GLU A 18 -35.97 -8.28 -14.63
CA GLU A 18 -34.63 -8.83 -14.58
C GLU A 18 -33.80 -8.02 -13.58
N ARG A 19 -33.57 -8.57 -12.39
CA ARG A 19 -32.67 -7.98 -11.42
C ARG A 19 -31.29 -8.06 -12.05
N SER A 20 -30.97 -7.07 -12.87
CA SER A 20 -29.65 -6.83 -13.42
C SER A 20 -28.71 -6.69 -12.24
N SER A 21 -28.16 -7.83 -11.83
CA SER A 21 -27.00 -7.92 -10.98
C SER A 21 -25.89 -7.33 -11.82
N THR A 22 -25.77 -6.01 -11.76
CA THR A 22 -24.67 -5.27 -12.36
C THR A 22 -23.42 -5.95 -11.84
N PRO A 23 -22.56 -6.53 -12.70
CA PRO A 23 -21.32 -7.10 -12.21
C PRO A 23 -20.58 -5.95 -11.55
N ARG A 24 -20.20 -6.11 -10.27
CA ARG A 24 -19.26 -5.22 -9.58
C ARG A 24 -18.12 -4.99 -10.57
N ARG A 25 -18.06 -3.78 -11.13
CA ARG A 25 -17.09 -3.37 -12.13
C ARG A 25 -15.73 -3.77 -11.58
N GLY A 26 -15.12 -4.80 -12.16
CA GLY A 26 -13.85 -5.31 -11.69
C GLY A 26 -12.87 -4.14 -11.65
N ALA A 27 -12.12 -4.02 -10.55
CA ALA A 27 -11.06 -3.00 -10.47
C ALA A 27 -10.28 -2.98 -11.81
N PRO A 28 -10.01 -1.79 -12.38
CA PRO A 28 -9.26 -1.66 -13.63
C PRO A 28 -8.10 -2.66 -13.69
N LEU A 29 -7.89 -3.31 -14.84
CA LEU A 29 -6.92 -4.39 -15.00
C LEU A 29 -5.52 -3.99 -14.50
N GLU A 30 -5.16 -2.72 -14.66
CA GLU A 30 -3.91 -2.15 -14.19
C GLU A 30 -3.76 -2.16 -12.66
N LEU A 31 -4.84 -1.91 -11.90
CA LEU A 31 -4.83 -2.03 -10.44
C LEU A 31 -4.68 -3.50 -10.00
N ARG A 32 -5.32 -4.42 -10.74
CA ARG A 32 -5.20 -5.87 -10.46
C ARG A 32 -3.78 -6.38 -10.74
N ARG A 33 -3.17 -5.94 -11.85
CA ARG A 33 -1.77 -6.27 -12.21
C ARG A 33 -0.79 -5.69 -11.19
N SER A 34 -0.99 -4.42 -10.83
CA SER A 34 -0.17 -3.74 -9.81
C SER A 34 -0.22 -4.48 -8.48
N ARG A 35 -1.41 -4.88 -8.02
CA ARG A 35 -1.58 -5.68 -6.81
C ARG A 35 -0.90 -7.05 -6.92
N ALA A 36 -1.11 -7.78 -8.01
CA ALA A 36 -0.50 -9.09 -8.20
C ALA A 36 1.03 -9.01 -8.25
N ARG A 37 1.59 -7.93 -8.79
CA ARG A 37 3.04 -7.66 -8.78
C ARG A 37 3.53 -7.38 -7.36
N ALA A 38 2.85 -6.53 -6.60
CA ALA A 38 3.16 -6.27 -5.19
C ALA A 38 3.10 -7.56 -4.34
N GLU A 39 2.08 -8.40 -4.55
CA GLU A 39 1.95 -9.69 -3.85
C GLU A 39 3.12 -10.64 -4.17
N ARG A 40 3.62 -10.66 -5.41
CA ARG A 40 4.83 -11.42 -5.78
C ARG A 40 6.09 -10.88 -5.11
N MET A 41 6.30 -9.56 -5.16
CA MET A 41 7.43 -8.92 -4.47
C MET A 41 7.47 -9.29 -2.99
N VAL A 42 6.32 -9.24 -2.31
CA VAL A 42 6.18 -9.62 -0.90
C VAL A 42 6.44 -11.12 -0.67
N ALA A 43 6.10 -11.97 -1.63
CA ALA A 43 6.40 -13.41 -1.56
C ALA A 43 7.88 -13.73 -1.80
N ASP A 44 8.57 -12.92 -2.61
CA ASP A 44 10.00 -13.06 -2.90
C ASP A 44 10.89 -12.63 -1.71
N MET A 45 10.31 -11.97 -0.71
CA MET A 45 10.99 -11.64 0.55
C MET A 45 11.12 -12.88 1.45
N GLY A 46 12.28 -13.52 1.37
CA GLY A 46 12.65 -14.67 2.20
C GLY A 46 14.00 -14.52 2.91
N GLY A 47 14.26 -15.42 3.86
CA GLY A 47 15.51 -15.44 4.64
C GLY A 47 15.64 -14.23 5.56
N THR A 48 16.82 -13.63 5.61
CA THR A 48 17.13 -12.44 6.44
C THR A 48 16.24 -11.23 6.13
N ALA A 49 15.78 -11.11 4.87
CA ALA A 49 14.87 -10.04 4.45
C ALA A 49 13.38 -10.37 4.67
N ALA A 50 13.04 -11.52 5.26
CA ALA A 50 11.65 -11.91 5.44
C ALA A 50 10.86 -10.87 6.24
N LEU A 51 9.69 -10.49 5.72
CA LEU A 51 8.81 -9.52 6.37
C LEU A 51 8.25 -10.08 7.69
N PRO A 52 8.20 -9.27 8.77
CA PRO A 52 7.56 -9.64 10.02
C PRO A 52 6.10 -10.03 9.79
N ARG A 53 5.74 -11.24 10.24
CA ARG A 53 4.39 -11.78 10.13
C ARG A 53 3.89 -12.33 11.45
N ARG A 54 2.60 -12.14 11.73
CA ARG A 54 1.89 -12.79 12.84
C ARG A 54 0.67 -13.50 12.27
N ASN A 55 0.57 -14.82 12.49
CA ASN A 55 -0.49 -15.65 11.92
C ASN A 55 -0.62 -15.56 10.38
N GLY A 56 0.48 -15.29 9.68
CA GLY A 56 0.51 -15.17 8.22
C GLY A 56 0.27 -13.77 7.66
N GLU A 57 -0.22 -12.84 8.49
CA GLU A 57 -0.44 -11.44 8.12
C GLU A 57 0.77 -10.56 8.45
N LEU A 58 1.00 -9.51 7.66
CA LEU A 58 2.03 -8.51 7.93
C LEU A 58 1.68 -7.77 9.21
N VAL A 59 2.66 -7.61 10.10
CA VAL A 59 2.49 -6.88 11.35
C VAL A 59 3.26 -5.57 11.29
N PHE A 60 2.58 -4.49 11.66
CA PHE A 60 3.14 -3.16 11.85
C PHE A 60 2.82 -2.71 13.27
N GLU A 61 3.84 -2.30 14.03
CA GLU A 61 3.70 -1.81 15.41
C GLU A 61 3.24 -0.36 15.43
N THR A 62 3.55 0.40 14.37
CA THR A 62 3.25 1.82 14.27
C THR A 62 2.77 2.21 12.87
N PRO A 63 2.06 3.35 12.72
CA PRO A 63 1.55 3.77 11.42
C PRO A 63 2.64 3.99 10.35
N TRP A 64 3.78 4.54 10.76
CA TRP A 64 4.87 4.88 9.83
C TRP A 64 5.48 3.64 9.16
N GLU A 65 5.48 2.49 9.83
CA GLU A 65 6.03 1.24 9.28
C GLU A 65 5.25 0.77 8.05
N SER A 66 3.91 0.84 8.13
CA SER A 66 3.04 0.50 7.02
C SER A 66 3.20 1.47 5.84
N GLN A 67 3.48 2.75 6.14
CA GLN A 67 3.71 3.78 5.13
C GLN A 67 5.06 3.58 4.44
N ALA A 68 6.14 3.36 5.19
CA ALA A 68 7.48 3.08 4.65
C ALA A 68 7.48 1.83 3.77
N PHE A 69 6.82 0.77 4.22
CA PHE A 69 6.59 -0.44 3.44
C PHE A 69 5.84 -0.15 2.12
N GLY A 70 4.71 0.56 2.21
CA GLY A 70 3.89 0.89 1.05
C GLY A 70 4.64 1.74 0.02
N MET A 71 5.46 2.70 0.47
CA MET A 71 6.26 3.56 -0.42
C MET A 71 7.30 2.76 -1.20
N ALA A 72 8.03 1.87 -0.54
CA ALA A 72 9.01 1.01 -1.21
C ALA A 72 8.35 0.10 -2.26
N ILE A 73 7.23 -0.54 -1.90
CA ILE A 73 6.49 -1.38 -2.85
C ILE A 73 5.96 -0.54 -4.02
N ALA A 74 5.40 0.63 -3.76
CA ALA A 74 4.87 1.50 -4.81
C ALA A 74 5.98 1.98 -5.76
N ALA A 75 7.16 2.34 -5.25
CA ALA A 75 8.27 2.80 -6.06
C ALA A 75 8.82 1.70 -6.98
N SER A 76 9.02 0.49 -6.45
CA SER A 76 9.41 -0.66 -7.27
C SER A 76 8.30 -1.07 -8.25
N ASN A 77 7.04 -1.02 -7.82
CA ASN A 77 5.88 -1.31 -8.68
C ASN A 77 5.76 -0.33 -9.87
N GLN A 78 6.26 0.90 -9.73
CA GLN A 78 6.36 1.90 -10.80
C GLN A 78 7.62 1.77 -11.66
N GLY A 79 8.55 0.89 -11.29
CA GLY A 79 9.78 0.62 -12.05
C GLY A 79 10.93 1.58 -11.76
N HIS A 80 10.87 2.32 -10.65
CA HIS A 80 11.94 3.23 -10.26
C HIS A 80 13.23 2.51 -9.86
N TYR A 81 13.12 1.28 -9.36
CA TYR A 81 14.23 0.38 -9.06
C TYR A 81 13.75 -1.08 -9.07
N ASP A 82 14.71 -2.00 -9.16
CA ASP A 82 14.42 -3.43 -9.12
C ASP A 82 14.18 -3.91 -7.68
N TRP A 83 13.18 -4.78 -7.49
CA TRP A 83 12.84 -5.29 -6.17
C TRP A 83 13.96 -6.13 -5.54
N GLU A 84 14.70 -6.89 -6.35
CA GLU A 84 15.81 -7.72 -5.90
C GLU A 84 16.97 -6.86 -5.39
N GLU A 85 17.25 -5.73 -6.04
CA GLU A 85 18.25 -4.76 -5.59
C GLU A 85 17.93 -4.18 -4.21
N PHE A 86 16.65 -3.86 -3.96
CA PHE A 86 16.22 -3.42 -2.63
C PHE A 86 16.39 -4.52 -1.59
N ARG A 87 15.99 -5.76 -1.93
CA ARG A 87 16.14 -6.93 -1.05
C ARG A 87 17.59 -7.19 -0.68
N GLU A 88 18.51 -7.15 -1.65
CA GLU A 88 19.94 -7.35 -1.41
C GLU A 88 20.52 -6.29 -0.47
N ARG A 89 20.15 -5.02 -0.70
CA ARG A 89 20.54 -3.92 0.20
C ARG A 89 20.04 -4.14 1.63
N LEU A 90 18.78 -4.56 1.79
CA LEU A 90 18.23 -4.85 3.11
C LEU A 90 18.95 -6.00 3.81
N ILE A 91 19.32 -7.05 3.08
CA ILE A 91 20.11 -8.16 3.64
C ILE A 91 21.48 -7.66 4.10
N SER A 92 22.14 -6.81 3.30
CA SER A 92 23.42 -6.21 3.69
C SER A 92 23.29 -5.37 4.94
N GLU A 93 22.31 -4.46 4.99
CA GLU A 93 22.04 -3.57 6.11
C GLU A 93 21.82 -4.34 7.42
N ILE A 94 20.97 -5.38 7.37
CA ILE A 94 20.73 -6.25 8.52
C ILE A 94 22.01 -6.99 8.91
N GLY A 95 22.75 -7.54 7.93
CA GLY A 95 24.00 -8.25 8.19
C GLY A 95 25.13 -7.36 8.72
N ASP A 96 25.14 -6.08 8.36
CA ASP A 96 26.04 -5.07 8.93
C ASP A 96 25.66 -4.79 10.39
N TRP A 97 24.37 -4.57 10.68
CA TRP A 97 23.89 -4.39 12.05
C TRP A 97 24.16 -5.60 12.95
N GLU A 98 23.99 -6.83 12.45
CA GLU A 98 24.29 -8.05 13.21
C GLU A 98 25.78 -8.15 13.60
N ARG A 99 26.67 -7.57 12.78
CA ARG A 99 28.12 -7.52 13.01
C ARG A 99 28.58 -6.33 13.84
N SER A 100 27.73 -5.32 14.05
CA SER A 100 28.04 -4.16 14.88
C SER A 100 28.25 -4.52 16.35
N ASP A 101 28.97 -3.65 17.06
CA ASP A 101 29.24 -3.81 18.48
C ASP A 101 27.96 -3.77 19.32
N GLU A 102 27.99 -4.36 20.52
CA GLU A 102 26.82 -4.46 21.41
C GLU A 102 26.23 -3.08 21.79
N ASP A 103 27.08 -2.06 21.88
CA ASP A 103 26.68 -0.68 22.14
C ASP A 103 25.95 -0.02 20.95
N GLU A 104 26.22 -0.49 19.73
CA GLU A 104 25.58 -0.02 18.49
C GLU A 104 24.34 -0.85 18.13
N ARG A 105 24.25 -2.08 18.64
CA ARG A 105 23.05 -2.93 18.62
C ARG A 105 22.01 -2.43 19.63
N ALA A 106 21.53 -1.21 19.40
CA ALA A 106 20.33 -0.70 20.05
C ALA A 106 19.11 -1.60 19.78
N VAL A 107 17.95 -1.24 20.34
CA VAL A 107 16.69 -1.96 20.15
C VAL A 107 16.47 -2.30 18.67
N TRP A 108 16.39 -3.60 18.37
CA TRP A 108 16.15 -4.11 17.03
C TRP A 108 14.79 -3.63 16.50
N ASN A 109 14.80 -3.07 15.29
CA ASN A 109 13.57 -2.72 14.58
C ASN A 109 13.75 -2.98 13.07
N TYR A 110 13.06 -4.00 12.56
CA TYR A 110 13.12 -4.39 11.15
C TYR A 110 12.78 -3.24 10.19
N TYR A 111 11.73 -2.47 10.48
CA TYR A 111 11.28 -1.40 9.60
C TYR A 111 12.20 -0.17 9.62
N ARG A 112 13.08 -0.04 10.63
CA ARG A 112 14.15 0.96 10.62
C ARG A 112 15.23 0.59 9.61
N HIS A 113 15.66 -0.68 9.57
CA HIS A 113 16.59 -1.16 8.53
C HIS A 113 15.96 -1.14 7.13
N TRP A 114 14.66 -1.44 7.02
CA TRP A 114 13.89 -1.26 5.79
C TRP A 114 13.98 0.18 5.28
N LEU A 115 13.68 1.14 6.16
CA LEU A 115 13.68 2.56 5.80
C LEU A 115 15.09 3.03 5.43
N ALA A 116 16.12 2.67 6.21
CA ALA A 116 17.51 3.01 5.91
C ALA A 116 17.96 2.48 4.54
N SER A 117 17.64 1.22 4.23
CA SER A 117 17.93 0.61 2.93
C SER A 117 17.19 1.30 1.78
N PHE A 118 15.94 1.72 2.03
CA PHE A 118 15.11 2.42 1.05
C PHE A 118 15.65 3.82 0.77
N GLU A 119 15.98 4.58 1.82
CA GLU A 119 16.56 5.92 1.70
C GLU A 119 17.88 5.88 0.93
N ALA A 120 18.78 4.95 1.27
CA ALA A 120 20.03 4.77 0.54
C ALA A 120 19.78 4.46 -0.95
N LEU A 121 18.86 3.55 -1.25
CA LEU A 121 18.53 3.18 -2.62
C LEU A 121 17.95 4.35 -3.43
N VAL A 122 17.03 5.12 -2.84
CA VAL A 122 16.37 6.23 -3.53
C VAL A 122 17.34 7.40 -3.76
N LYS A 123 18.26 7.65 -2.81
CA LYS A 123 19.38 8.58 -2.98
C LYS A 123 20.32 8.15 -4.10
N ASP A 124 20.74 6.88 -4.10
CA ASP A 124 21.64 6.33 -5.13
C ASP A 124 21.02 6.38 -6.54
N ARG A 125 19.69 6.28 -6.63
CA ARG A 125 18.94 6.37 -7.89
C ARG A 125 18.62 7.82 -8.30
N GLY A 126 18.97 8.82 -7.48
CA GLY A 126 18.66 10.23 -7.74
C GLY A 126 17.17 10.54 -7.77
N LEU A 127 16.36 9.72 -7.11
CA LEU A 127 14.89 9.82 -7.09
C LEU A 127 14.36 10.76 -6.00
N LEU A 128 15.21 11.09 -5.02
CA LEU A 128 14.98 12.15 -4.04
C LEU A 128 16.23 13.01 -4.01
N SER A 129 16.08 14.28 -4.36
CA SER A 129 17.04 15.31 -3.99
C SER A 129 16.79 15.74 -2.54
N GLU A 130 17.85 16.12 -1.82
CA GLU A 130 17.75 16.56 -0.41
C GLU A 130 16.85 17.81 -0.30
N GLU A 131 16.83 18.64 -1.35
CA GLU A 131 15.95 19.80 -1.48
C GLU A 131 14.45 19.40 -1.60
N GLU A 132 14.09 18.36 -2.35
CA GLU A 132 12.70 17.90 -2.45
C GLU A 132 12.17 17.30 -1.13
N ILE A 133 13.06 16.72 -0.32
CA ILE A 133 12.71 16.21 1.01
C ILE A 133 12.48 17.38 1.98
N ASP A 134 13.36 18.38 1.97
CA ASP A 134 13.24 19.57 2.82
C ASP A 134 12.00 20.40 2.48
N GLU A 135 11.70 20.59 1.19
CA GLU A 135 10.50 21.28 0.73
C GLU A 135 9.23 20.56 1.21
N ARG A 136 9.13 19.24 0.99
CA ARG A 136 7.96 18.48 1.44
C ARG A 136 7.85 18.41 2.95
N THR A 137 8.97 18.25 3.66
CA THR A 137 9.00 18.24 5.12
C THR A 137 8.55 19.58 5.68
N SER A 138 8.97 20.69 5.07
CA SER A 138 8.50 22.03 5.40
C SER A 138 7.00 22.19 5.16
N GLU A 139 6.44 21.66 4.06
CA GLU A 139 4.99 21.64 3.80
C GLU A 139 4.20 20.82 4.85
N PHE A 140 4.75 19.69 5.31
CA PHE A 140 4.14 18.87 6.35
C PHE A 140 4.23 19.52 7.74
N VAL A 141 5.37 20.14 8.09
CA VAL A 141 5.58 20.82 9.39
C VAL A 141 4.82 22.14 9.47
N SER A 142 4.64 22.85 8.35
CA SER A 142 3.88 24.09 8.28
C SER A 142 2.35 23.89 8.31
N GLY A 143 1.86 22.65 8.29
CA GLY A 143 0.43 22.34 8.42
C GLY A 143 -0.39 22.57 7.15
N ALA A 144 0.24 22.72 5.97
CA ALA A 144 -0.47 22.93 4.70
C ALA A 144 -1.27 21.71 4.20
N ARG A 145 -1.31 20.63 4.99
CA ARG A 145 -2.10 19.41 4.77
C ARG A 145 -3.13 19.14 5.88
N ASP A 146 -3.50 20.15 6.67
CA ASP A 146 -4.64 20.07 7.59
C ASP A 146 -5.93 20.50 6.87
N ASP A 147 -6.40 19.73 5.88
CA ASP A 147 -7.75 19.93 5.31
C ASP A 147 -8.17 18.72 4.46
N HIS A 148 -8.64 17.65 5.13
CA HIS A 148 -9.82 16.86 4.77
C HIS A 148 -9.81 15.48 5.47
N HIS A 149 -10.57 15.34 6.56
CA HIS A 149 -11.57 14.28 6.62
C HIS A 149 -12.67 14.64 7.63
N HIS A 150 -13.88 14.89 7.09
CA HIS A 150 -15.14 15.01 7.81
C HIS A 150 -15.62 13.66 8.38
#